data_AF-A0A9W8I1G2-F1
#
_entry.id   AF-A0A9W8I1G2-F1
#
_cell.length_a   1.000
_cell.length_b   1.000
_cell.length_c   1.000
_cell.angle_alpha   90.00
_cell.angle_beta   90.00
_cell.angle_gamma   90.00
#
_symmetry.space_group_name_H-M   'P 1'
#
loop_
_entity.id
_entity.type
_entity.pdbx_description
1 polymer ?
#
loop_
_entity_poly.entity_id
_entity_poly.type
_entity_poly.pdbx_seq_one_letter_code
_entity_poly.pdbx_strand_id
1 'polypeptide(L)'
;MSFALTPEEQARISLAKLGGIKLDPVGYADLSVVVVLSCLYFVNFIALGFLIWNRNYPPLKSKYPFLMATIMVAMFIYFLGDIVLKSHVHIRGILSNCMAFCVWMRIVFGAFTVSALTTIRSYALFCIFLCNRAYRGKFIYFSWGVAVSLAVVFIIVAYTMPGKEPPVHYVPLIEMCSMSYPFRAVVQGLLWLV
;
A
#
# COMPACT_ATOMS: atom_id res chain seq x y z
N MET A 1 4.84 1.71 28.87
CA MET A 1 3.39 1.63 28.64
C MET A 1 3.05 0.14 28.53
N SER A 2 2.27 -0.41 29.46
CA SER A 2 1.78 -1.80 29.35
C SER A 2 0.42 -1.76 28.68
N PHE A 3 0.29 -2.38 27.50
CA PHE A 3 -1.02 -2.55 26.88
C PHE A 3 -1.81 -3.57 27.70
N ALA A 4 -3.05 -3.23 28.08
CA ALA A 4 -3.95 -4.16 28.74
C ALA A 4 -4.42 -5.17 27.70
N LEU A 5 -3.83 -6.38 27.72
CA LEU A 5 -4.21 -7.46 26.81
C LEU A 5 -5.64 -7.92 27.12
N THR A 6 -6.41 -8.20 26.09
CA THR A 6 -7.72 -8.83 26.26
C THR A 6 -7.55 -10.27 26.81
N PRO A 7 -8.53 -10.81 27.55
CA PRO A 7 -8.44 -12.19 28.05
C PRO A 7 -8.27 -13.23 26.93
N GLU A 8 -8.79 -12.93 25.73
CA GLU A 8 -8.62 -13.74 24.52
C GLU A 8 -7.17 -13.74 24.03
N GLU A 9 -6.49 -12.59 24.06
CA GLU A 9 -5.07 -12.48 23.69
C GLU A 9 -4.17 -13.22 24.67
N GLN A 10 -4.45 -13.13 25.97
CA GLN A 10 -3.70 -13.89 26.98
C GLN A 10 -3.81 -15.40 26.75
N ALA A 11 -5.00 -15.89 26.40
CA ALA A 11 -5.22 -17.29 26.05
C ALA A 11 -4.46 -17.71 24.77
N ARG A 12 -4.33 -16.82 23.78
CA ARG A 12 -3.55 -17.10 22.56
C ARG A 12 -2.06 -17.09 22.81
N ILE A 13 -1.56 -16.14 23.59
CA ILE A 13 -0.15 -16.07 23.97
C ILE A 13 0.24 -17.32 24.75
N SER A 14 -0.62 -17.83 25.64
CA SER A 14 -0.35 -19.08 26.37
C SER A 14 -0.35 -20.30 25.44
N LEU A 15 -1.30 -20.39 24.49
CA LEU A 15 -1.32 -21.47 23.48
C LEU A 15 -0.10 -21.43 22.56
N ALA A 16 0.31 -20.24 22.11
CA ALA A 16 1.50 -20.07 21.28
C ALA A 16 2.78 -20.45 22.03
N LYS A 17 2.85 -20.10 23.31
CA LYS A 17 3.95 -20.48 24.20
C LYS A 17 4.05 -21.99 24.38
N LEU A 18 2.92 -22.71 24.40
CA LEU A 18 2.90 -24.18 24.39
C LEU A 18 3.47 -24.77 23.09
N GLY A 19 3.27 -24.09 21.96
CA GLY A 19 3.87 -24.43 20.67
C GLY A 19 5.33 -23.99 20.50
N GLY A 20 5.96 -23.42 21.53
CA GLY A 20 7.33 -22.88 21.45
C GLY A 20 7.46 -21.60 20.60
N ILE A 21 6.34 -20.96 20.23
CA ILE A 21 6.32 -19.75 19.42
C ILE A 21 6.20 -18.55 20.38
N LYS A 22 7.23 -17.70 20.40
CA LYS A 22 7.20 -16.44 21.14
C LYS A 22 6.40 -15.41 20.32
N LEU A 23 5.12 -15.21 20.65
CA LEU A 23 4.33 -14.08 20.15
C LEU A 23 4.55 -12.86 21.04
N ASP A 24 5.18 -11.82 20.50
CA ASP A 24 5.10 -10.47 21.06
C ASP A 24 3.91 -9.76 20.39
N PRO A 25 2.82 -9.43 21.12
CA PRO A 25 1.57 -8.97 20.53
C PRO A 25 1.71 -7.62 19.81
N VAL A 26 2.64 -6.77 20.27
CA VAL A 26 3.17 -5.62 19.52
C VAL A 26 4.61 -5.42 19.99
N GLY A 27 5.59 -5.78 19.18
CA GLY A 27 7.00 -5.54 19.51
C GLY A 27 7.27 -4.03 19.65
N TYR A 28 8.11 -3.63 20.61
CA TYR A 28 8.56 -2.23 20.72
C TYR A 28 9.18 -1.72 19.41
N ALA A 29 9.84 -2.61 18.67
CA ALA A 29 10.36 -2.32 17.34
C ALA A 29 9.25 -1.95 16.36
N ASP A 30 8.18 -2.74 16.26
CA ASP A 30 7.06 -2.48 15.35
C ASP A 30 6.34 -1.18 15.69
N LEU A 31 6.10 -0.94 16.98
CA LEU A 31 5.49 0.31 17.43
C LEU A 31 6.37 1.52 17.09
N SER A 32 7.70 1.39 17.25
CA SER A 32 8.61 2.46 16.87
C SER A 32 8.56 2.77 15.37
N VAL A 33 8.46 1.74 14.53
CA VAL A 33 8.33 1.88 13.07
C VAL A 33 7.04 2.61 12.70
N VAL A 34 5.91 2.22 13.30
CA VAL A 34 4.61 2.87 13.04
C VAL A 34 4.63 4.34 13.45
N VAL A 35 5.19 4.67 14.61
CA VAL A 35 5.29 6.06 15.10
C VAL A 35 6.18 6.90 14.18
N VAL A 36 7.39 6.42 13.86
CA VAL A 36 8.34 7.14 13.01
C VAL A 36 7.76 7.38 11.61
N LEU A 37 7.16 6.35 10.99
CA LEU A 37 6.55 6.50 9.68
C LEU A 37 5.33 7.43 9.70
N SER A 38 4.51 7.39 10.75
CA SER A 38 3.36 8.29 10.90
C SER A 38 3.80 9.75 11.02
N CYS A 39 4.83 10.03 11.81
CA CYS A 39 5.42 11.38 11.90
C CYS A 39 5.98 11.83 10.54
N LEU A 40 6.67 10.94 9.83
CA LEU A 40 7.22 11.25 8.51
C LEU A 40 6.12 11.55 7.48
N TYR A 41 5.04 10.77 7.45
CA TYR A 41 3.90 11.05 6.58
C TYR A 41 3.22 12.37 6.95
N PHE A 42 3.05 12.66 8.25
CA PHE A 42 2.46 13.91 8.71
C PHE A 42 3.24 15.14 8.22
N VAL A 43 4.57 15.13 8.37
CA VAL A 43 5.44 16.21 7.86
C VAL A 43 5.33 16.34 6.34
N ASN A 44 5.29 15.21 5.61
CA ASN A 44 5.11 15.20 4.16
C ASN A 44 3.75 15.76 3.73
N PHE A 45 2.68 15.49 4.47
CA PHE A 45 1.35 16.05 4.20
C PHE A 45 1.30 17.57 4.42
N ILE A 46 1.99 18.09 5.45
CA ILE A 46 2.13 19.54 5.65
C ILE A 46 2.89 20.16 4.47
N ALA A 47 4.01 19.55 4.07
CA ALA A 47 4.79 20.01 2.92
C ALA A 47 3.97 19.98 1.61
N LEU A 48 3.14 18.94 1.42
CA LEU A 48 2.22 18.84 0.30
C LEU A 48 1.15 19.95 0.34
N GLY A 49 0.58 20.23 1.50
CA GLY A 49 -0.37 21.33 1.70
C GLY A 49 0.23 22.68 1.31
N PHE A 50 1.46 22.94 1.77
CA PHE A 50 2.23 24.14 1.38
C PHE A 50 2.48 24.20 -0.13
N LEU A 51 2.82 23.07 -0.75
CA LEU A 51 3.06 22.96 -2.19
C LEU A 51 1.79 23.21 -3.02
N ILE A 52 0.63 22.73 -2.57
CA ILE A 52 -0.67 22.97 -3.22
C ILE A 52 -1.09 24.44 -3.05
N TRP A 53 -0.90 25.02 -1.86
CA TRP A 53 -1.18 26.43 -1.60
C TRP A 53 -0.35 27.35 -2.51
N ASN A 54 0.94 27.04 -2.67
CA ASN A 54 1.88 27.81 -3.49
C ASN A 54 2.00 27.30 -4.93
N ARG A 55 0.98 26.60 -5.46
CA ARG A 55 1.02 25.96 -6.79
C ARG A 55 1.30 26.89 -7.97
N ASN A 56 1.07 28.20 -7.81
CA ASN A 56 1.30 29.20 -8.84
C ASN A 56 2.78 29.61 -8.97
N TYR A 57 3.62 29.27 -7.98
CA TYR A 57 5.04 29.58 -8.03
C TYR A 57 5.72 28.78 -9.17
N PRO A 58 6.38 29.43 -10.15
CA PRO A 58 6.88 28.77 -11.36
C PRO A 58 7.71 27.49 -11.15
N PRO A 59 8.66 27.42 -10.20
CA PRO A 59 9.46 26.21 -10.00
C PRO A 59 8.68 25.07 -9.31
N LEU A 60 7.54 25.35 -8.66
CA LEU A 60 6.65 24.33 -8.10
C LEU A 60 5.65 23.83 -9.16
N LYS A 61 5.17 24.72 -10.02
CA LYS A 61 4.24 24.39 -11.11
C LYS A 61 4.79 23.33 -12.06
N SER A 62 6.10 23.35 -12.33
CA SER A 62 6.77 22.37 -13.20
C SER A 62 6.80 20.95 -12.61
N LYS A 63 6.58 20.78 -11.31
CA LYS A 63 6.63 19.49 -10.62
C LYS A 63 5.29 18.74 -10.58
N TYR A 64 4.26 19.25 -11.27
CA TYR A 64 2.92 18.66 -11.32
C TYR A 64 2.35 18.40 -9.90
N PRO A 65 1.96 19.47 -9.16
CA PRO A 65 1.59 19.38 -7.75
C PRO A 65 0.49 18.37 -7.46
N PHE A 66 -0.49 18.23 -8.38
CA PHE A 66 -1.56 17.24 -8.25
C PHE A 66 -1.07 15.80 -8.36
N LEU A 67 -0.11 15.51 -9.24
CA LEU A 67 0.47 14.17 -9.38
C LEU A 67 1.23 13.78 -8.10
N MET A 68 1.92 14.74 -7.49
CA MET A 68 2.59 14.53 -6.21
C MET A 68 1.60 14.28 -5.08
N ALA A 69 0.48 15.00 -5.08
CA ALA A 69 -0.60 14.75 -4.13
C ALA A 69 -1.16 13.34 -4.25
N THR A 70 -1.41 12.86 -5.48
CA THR A 70 -1.91 11.49 -5.70
C THR A 70 -0.91 10.43 -5.27
N ILE A 71 0.39 10.63 -5.53
CA ILE A 71 1.45 9.70 -5.05
C ILE A 71 1.45 9.66 -3.51
N MET A 72 1.38 10.82 -2.85
CA MET A 72 1.38 10.88 -1.38
C MET A 72 0.15 10.19 -0.77
N VAL A 73 -1.04 10.39 -1.36
CA VAL A 73 -2.26 9.70 -0.92
C VAL A 73 -2.13 8.19 -1.13
N ALA A 74 -1.61 7.74 -2.29
CA ALA A 74 -1.38 6.33 -2.57
C ALA A 74 -0.38 5.70 -1.59
N MET A 75 0.72 6.39 -1.27
CA MET A 75 1.69 5.94 -0.26
C MET A 75 1.06 5.85 1.14
N PHE A 76 0.19 6.77 1.51
CA PHE A 76 -0.52 6.71 2.79
C PHE A 76 -1.51 5.53 2.84
N ILE A 77 -2.25 5.29 1.75
CA ILE A 77 -3.13 4.11 1.63
C ILE A 77 -2.31 2.81 1.71
N TYR A 78 -1.15 2.77 1.07
CA TYR A 78 -0.20 1.66 1.17
C TYR A 78 0.21 1.41 2.63
N PHE A 79 0.58 2.46 3.36
CA PHE A 79 0.95 2.39 4.77
C PHE A 79 -0.20 1.85 5.65
N LEU A 80 -1.43 2.31 5.43
CA LEU A 80 -2.61 1.77 6.13
C LEU A 80 -2.82 0.29 5.84
N GLY A 81 -2.67 -0.13 4.58
CA GLY A 81 -2.73 -1.55 4.21
C GLY A 81 -1.64 -2.38 4.90
N ASP A 82 -0.43 -1.85 5.01
CA ASP A 82 0.70 -2.49 5.69
C ASP A 82 0.45 -2.65 7.20
N ILE A 83 -0.13 -1.64 7.87
CA ILE A 83 -0.51 -1.71 9.29
C ILE A 83 -1.50 -2.85 9.54
N VAL A 84 -2.54 -2.95 8.70
CA VAL A 84 -3.58 -3.98 8.87
C VAL A 84 -3.01 -5.37 8.62
N LEU A 85 -2.14 -5.56 7.63
CA LEU A 85 -1.66 -6.90 7.25
C LEU A 85 -0.53 -7.43 8.15
N LYS A 86 0.23 -6.56 8.80
CA LYS A 86 1.30 -6.94 9.74
C LYS A 86 0.80 -7.14 11.17
N SER A 87 -0.52 -7.23 11.37
CA SER A 87 -1.16 -7.40 12.68
C SER A 87 -0.77 -6.32 13.70
N HIS A 88 -0.43 -5.10 13.26
CA HIS A 88 -0.18 -3.99 14.18
C HIS A 88 -1.46 -3.47 14.84
N VAL A 89 -2.62 -3.86 14.32
CA VAL A 89 -3.95 -3.52 14.83
C VAL A 89 -4.78 -4.80 14.90
N HIS A 90 -5.60 -4.93 15.95
CA HIS A 90 -6.55 -6.04 16.07
C HIS A 90 -7.53 -6.05 14.91
N ILE A 91 -7.47 -7.13 14.13
CA ILE A 91 -8.28 -7.29 12.93
C ILE A 91 -9.66 -7.83 13.33
N ARG A 92 -10.55 -6.94 13.77
CA ARG A 92 -11.95 -7.27 14.10
C ARG A 92 -12.94 -6.54 13.18
N GLY A 93 -14.09 -7.17 12.91
CA GLY A 93 -15.16 -6.58 12.11
C GLY A 93 -14.73 -6.31 10.66
N ILE A 94 -14.90 -5.08 10.19
CA ILE A 94 -14.61 -4.68 8.79
C ILE A 94 -13.12 -4.91 8.43
N LEU A 95 -12.23 -4.80 9.41
CA LEU A 95 -10.79 -5.00 9.21
C LEU A 95 -10.44 -6.45 8.81
N SER A 96 -11.31 -7.43 9.13
CA SER A 96 -11.09 -8.85 8.78
C SER A 96 -11.30 -9.15 7.29
N ASN A 97 -11.77 -8.18 6.51
CA ASN A 97 -11.83 -8.29 5.06
C ASN A 97 -10.42 -8.18 4.45
N CYS A 98 -9.65 -9.26 4.55
CA CYS A 98 -8.29 -9.34 4.05
C CYS A 98 -8.20 -9.05 2.55
N MET A 99 -9.24 -9.36 1.77
CA MET A 99 -9.27 -9.06 0.34
C MET A 99 -9.28 -7.55 0.09
N ALA A 100 -10.11 -6.80 0.85
CA ALA A 100 -10.15 -5.34 0.77
C ALA A 100 -8.81 -4.70 1.15
N PHE A 101 -8.22 -5.07 2.28
CA PHE A 101 -6.97 -4.43 2.72
C PHE A 101 -5.74 -4.89 1.92
N CYS A 102 -5.67 -6.17 1.55
CA CYS A 102 -4.54 -6.69 0.80
C CYS A 102 -4.58 -6.30 -0.67
N VAL A 103 -5.67 -6.61 -1.37
CA VAL A 103 -5.75 -6.42 -2.82
C VAL A 103 -5.98 -4.95 -3.14
N TRP A 104 -6.99 -4.32 -2.54
CA TRP A 104 -7.33 -2.94 -2.88
C TRP A 104 -6.37 -1.94 -2.24
N MET A 105 -6.28 -1.90 -0.91
CA MET A 105 -5.51 -0.84 -0.23
C MET A 105 -4.01 -1.01 -0.48
N ARG A 106 -3.44 -2.19 -0.22
CA ARG A 106 -2.00 -2.40 -0.33
C ARG A 106 -1.51 -2.56 -1.76
N ILE A 107 -2.11 -3.45 -2.55
CA ILE A 107 -1.55 -3.79 -3.86
C ILE A 107 -1.98 -2.76 -4.92
N VAL A 108 -3.28 -2.57 -5.14
CA VAL A 108 -3.79 -1.72 -6.24
C VAL A 108 -3.59 -0.23 -5.95
N PHE A 109 -4.20 0.29 -4.88
CA PHE A 109 -4.15 1.73 -4.56
C PHE A 109 -2.82 2.16 -3.95
N GLY A 110 -2.10 1.21 -3.35
CA GLY A 110 -0.79 1.44 -2.77
C GLY A 110 0.34 1.20 -3.78
N ALA A 111 0.92 0.02 -3.74
CA ALA A 111 2.16 -0.30 -4.47
C ALA A 111 2.06 -0.06 -5.98
N PHE A 112 1.02 -0.59 -6.62
CA PHE A 112 0.84 -0.47 -8.06
C PHE A 112 0.65 0.98 -8.50
N THR A 113 -0.22 1.73 -7.80
CA THR A 113 -0.47 3.15 -8.11
C THR A 113 0.80 3.99 -7.90
N VAL A 114 1.54 3.77 -6.82
CA VAL A 114 2.81 4.47 -6.56
C VAL A 114 3.84 4.17 -7.66
N SER A 115 4.04 2.90 -8.02
CA SER A 115 4.96 2.51 -9.10
C SER A 115 4.53 3.13 -10.43
N ALA A 116 3.26 2.98 -10.82
CA ALA A 116 2.75 3.50 -12.09
C ALA A 116 2.90 5.02 -12.20
N LEU A 117 2.55 5.77 -11.15
CA LEU A 117 2.69 7.23 -11.15
C LEU A 117 4.16 7.68 -11.17
N THR A 118 5.04 6.92 -10.53
CA THR A 118 6.49 7.15 -10.56
C THR A 118 7.04 6.91 -11.96
N THR A 119 6.66 5.82 -12.62
CA THR A 119 7.03 5.51 -14.01
C THR A 119 6.51 6.57 -14.98
N ILE A 120 5.23 6.97 -14.86
CA ILE A 120 4.63 8.04 -15.67
C ILE A 120 5.39 9.36 -15.49
N ARG A 121 5.76 9.71 -14.26
CA ARG A 121 6.53 10.92 -13.98
C ARG A 121 7.92 10.86 -14.57
N SER A 122 8.64 9.75 -14.40
CA SER A 122 9.97 9.55 -14.98
C SER A 122 9.93 9.64 -16.50
N TYR A 123 8.93 9.04 -17.13
CA TYR A 123 8.72 9.12 -18.58
C TYR A 123 8.38 10.56 -19.03
N ALA A 124 7.56 11.28 -18.28
CA ALA A 124 7.26 12.68 -18.56
C ALA A 124 8.52 13.55 -18.51
N LEU A 125 9.39 13.35 -17.52
CA LEU A 125 10.68 14.04 -17.41
C LEU A 125 11.60 13.68 -18.58
N PHE A 126 11.65 12.41 -18.97
CA PHE A 126 12.40 11.96 -20.16
C PHE A 126 11.93 12.70 -21.43
N CYS A 127 10.62 12.77 -21.68
CA CYS A 127 10.09 13.47 -22.84
C CYS A 127 10.43 14.98 -22.83
N ILE A 128 10.38 15.62 -21.66
CA ILE A 128 10.67 17.04 -21.52
C ILE A 128 12.16 17.32 -21.73
N PHE A 129 13.06 16.58 -21.07
CA PHE A 129 14.49 16.88 -21.08
C PHE A 129 15.22 16.33 -22.31
N LEU A 130 14.88 15.11 -22.77
CA LEU A 130 15.61 14.45 -23.87
C LEU A 130 14.90 14.59 -25.20
N CYS A 131 13.57 14.45 -25.23
CA CYS A 131 12.82 14.60 -26.48
C CYS A 131 12.41 16.05 -26.80
N ASN A 132 12.61 16.97 -25.84
CA ASN A 132 12.16 18.37 -25.92
C ASN A 132 10.67 18.50 -26.33
N ARG A 133 9.84 17.56 -25.88
CA ARG A 133 8.40 17.49 -26.18
C ARG A 133 7.60 17.57 -24.88
N ALA A 134 6.57 18.42 -24.88
CA ALA A 134 5.65 18.50 -23.76
C ALA A 134 4.85 17.19 -23.63
N TYR A 135 4.93 16.55 -22.46
CA TYR A 135 4.09 15.40 -22.13
C TYR A 135 2.65 15.88 -21.89
N ARG A 136 1.82 15.90 -22.94
CA ARG A 136 0.42 16.37 -22.93
C ARG A 136 -0.47 15.54 -23.85
N GLY A 137 -1.78 15.62 -23.63
CA GLY A 137 -2.79 15.05 -24.52
C GLY A 137 -2.79 13.52 -24.54
N LYS A 138 -2.80 12.93 -25.75
CA LYS A 138 -3.00 11.49 -25.97
C LYS A 138 -2.03 10.60 -25.20
N PHE A 139 -0.77 11.02 -25.05
CA PHE A 139 0.25 10.25 -24.33
C PHE A 139 -0.06 10.09 -22.83
N ILE A 140 -0.61 11.14 -22.19
CA ILE A 140 -1.02 11.07 -20.79
C ILE A 140 -2.16 10.05 -20.65
N TYR A 141 -3.21 10.19 -21.45
CA TYR A 141 -4.36 9.30 -21.39
C TYR A 141 -3.99 7.85 -21.70
N PHE A 142 -3.06 7.64 -22.63
CA PHE A 142 -2.55 6.31 -22.94
C PHE A 142 -1.82 5.69 -21.74
N SER A 143 -0.88 6.40 -21.11
CA SER A 143 -0.16 5.87 -19.94
C SER A 143 -1.08 5.58 -18.75
N TRP A 144 -2.06 6.46 -18.49
CA TRP A 144 -3.09 6.20 -17.48
C TRP A 144 -3.98 5.01 -17.86
N GLY A 145 -4.36 4.90 -19.12
CA GLY A 145 -5.16 3.78 -19.63
C GLY A 145 -4.45 2.44 -19.45
N VAL A 146 -3.15 2.38 -19.74
CA VAL A 146 -2.31 1.18 -19.52
C VAL A 146 -2.19 0.85 -18.04
N ALA A 147 -1.96 1.84 -17.17
CA ALA A 147 -1.89 1.61 -15.73
C ALA A 147 -3.22 1.09 -15.17
N VAL A 148 -4.34 1.71 -15.54
CA VAL A 148 -5.68 1.30 -15.08
C VAL A 148 -6.05 -0.07 -15.63
N SER A 149 -5.75 -0.36 -16.91
CA SER A 149 -6.06 -1.67 -17.50
C SER A 149 -5.28 -2.80 -16.81
N LEU A 150 -4.00 -2.60 -16.51
CA LEU A 150 -3.19 -3.55 -15.74
C LEU A 150 -3.73 -3.75 -14.33
N ALA A 151 -4.16 -2.68 -13.64
CA ALA A 151 -4.79 -2.79 -12.33
C ALA A 151 -6.11 -3.58 -12.38
N VAL A 152 -6.95 -3.34 -13.40
CA VAL A 152 -8.20 -4.08 -13.60
C VAL A 152 -7.95 -5.54 -13.90
N VAL A 153 -7.00 -5.86 -14.78
CA VAL A 153 -6.59 -7.24 -15.08
C VAL A 153 -6.12 -7.92 -13.79
N PHE A 154 -5.30 -7.25 -12.98
CA PHE A 154 -4.86 -7.80 -11.70
C PHE A 154 -6.02 -8.09 -10.74
N ILE A 155 -6.97 -7.16 -10.61
CA ILE A 155 -8.17 -7.38 -9.78
C ILE A 155 -8.93 -8.61 -10.29
N ILE A 156 -9.18 -8.71 -11.60
CA ILE A 156 -9.88 -9.87 -12.18
C ILE A 156 -9.14 -11.16 -11.85
N VAL A 157 -7.81 -11.20 -12.03
CA VAL A 157 -7.00 -12.37 -11.67
C VAL A 157 -7.12 -12.70 -10.18
N ALA A 158 -7.07 -11.69 -9.31
CA ALA A 158 -7.19 -11.88 -7.87
C ALA A 158 -8.55 -12.47 -7.45
N TYR A 159 -9.65 -12.12 -8.13
CA TYR A 159 -10.98 -12.67 -7.83
C TYR A 159 -11.30 -13.98 -8.55
N THR A 160 -10.66 -14.25 -9.69
CA THR A 160 -10.94 -15.44 -10.52
C THR A 160 -9.96 -16.58 -10.31
N MET A 161 -8.89 -16.39 -9.54
CA MET A 161 -7.87 -17.41 -9.30
C MET A 161 -8.49 -18.69 -8.69
N PRO A 162 -8.46 -19.83 -9.40
CA PRO A 162 -9.03 -21.07 -8.91
C PRO A 162 -8.15 -21.64 -7.80
N GLY A 163 -8.77 -22.04 -6.69
CA GLY A 163 -8.07 -22.64 -5.56
C GLY A 163 -9.05 -23.22 -4.55
N LYS A 164 -8.61 -24.24 -3.79
CA LYS A 164 -9.38 -24.75 -2.65
C LYS A 164 -9.49 -23.72 -1.53
N GLU A 165 -8.52 -22.82 -1.45
CA GLU A 165 -8.48 -21.69 -0.53
C GLU A 165 -8.47 -20.39 -1.31
N PRO A 166 -9.14 -19.33 -0.82
CA PRO A 166 -9.07 -18.03 -1.46
C PRO A 166 -7.62 -17.50 -1.43
N PRO A 167 -7.22 -16.71 -2.45
CA PRO A 167 -5.84 -16.24 -2.61
C PRO A 167 -5.35 -15.39 -1.43
N VAL A 168 -6.29 -14.75 -0.71
CA VAL A 168 -6.05 -14.09 0.56
C VAL A 168 -7.07 -14.59 1.57
N HIS A 169 -6.61 -15.06 2.73
CA HIS A 169 -7.48 -15.53 3.81
C HIS A 169 -7.04 -14.98 5.17
N TYR A 170 -8.00 -14.85 6.07
CA TYR A 170 -7.76 -14.47 7.46
C TYR A 170 -7.41 -15.70 8.29
N VAL A 171 -6.30 -15.65 9.03
CA VAL A 171 -5.87 -16.72 9.95
C VAL A 171 -6.25 -16.30 11.37
N PRO A 172 -7.32 -16.88 11.96
CA PRO A 172 -7.87 -16.41 13.24
C PRO A 172 -6.94 -16.65 14.43
N LEU A 173 -6.03 -17.63 14.32
CA LEU A 173 -5.10 -17.99 15.41
C LEU A 173 -4.12 -16.85 15.75
N ILE A 174 -3.73 -16.07 14.74
CA ILE A 174 -2.67 -15.06 14.77
C ILE A 174 -3.18 -13.68 14.36
N GLU A 175 -4.50 -13.55 14.16
CA GLU A 175 -5.18 -12.35 13.66
C GLU A 175 -4.47 -11.68 12.47
N MET A 176 -4.01 -12.48 11.51
CA MET A 176 -3.26 -11.97 10.36
C MET A 176 -3.86 -12.43 9.04
N CYS A 177 -3.75 -11.59 8.02
CA CYS A 177 -4.11 -11.97 6.66
C CYS A 177 -2.93 -12.67 5.99
N SER A 178 -3.14 -13.90 5.56
CA SER A 178 -2.16 -14.66 4.79
C SER A 178 -2.51 -14.66 3.31
N MET A 179 -1.48 -14.43 2.48
CA MET A 179 -1.58 -14.61 1.03
C MET A 179 -1.04 -15.98 0.63
N SER A 180 -1.71 -16.65 -0.30
CA SER A 180 -1.22 -17.90 -0.90
C SER A 180 0.09 -17.66 -1.66
N TYR A 181 0.99 -18.65 -1.65
CA TYR A 181 2.27 -18.56 -2.35
C TYR A 181 2.15 -18.20 -3.84
N PRO A 182 1.27 -18.84 -4.65
CA PRO A 182 1.17 -18.50 -6.07
C PRO A 182 0.64 -17.08 -6.28
N PHE A 183 -0.26 -16.60 -5.40
CA PHE A 183 -0.75 -15.23 -5.48
C PHE A 183 0.36 -14.21 -5.20
N ARG A 184 1.24 -14.46 -4.21
CA ARG A 184 2.41 -13.60 -3.94
C ARG A 184 3.33 -13.49 -5.15
N ALA A 185 3.59 -14.60 -5.85
CA ALA A 185 4.42 -14.61 -7.06
C ALA A 185 3.80 -13.78 -8.19
N VAL A 186 2.47 -13.89 -8.40
CA VAL A 186 1.74 -13.07 -9.38
C VAL A 186 1.83 -11.58 -9.03
N VAL A 187 1.64 -11.23 -7.76
CA VAL A 187 1.73 -9.84 -7.28
C VAL A 187 3.13 -9.27 -7.51
N GLN A 188 4.18 -10.01 -7.15
CA GLN A 188 5.55 -9.58 -7.41
C GLN A 188 5.83 -9.45 -8.90
N GLY A 189 5.44 -10.43 -9.71
CA GLY A 189 5.62 -10.38 -11.17
C GLY A 189 4.94 -9.15 -11.80
N LEU A 190 3.72 -8.84 -11.38
CA LEU A 190 3.01 -7.65 -11.85
C LEU A 190 3.71 -6.36 -11.42
N LEU A 191 4.16 -6.27 -10.17
CA LEU A 191 4.88 -5.09 -9.67
C LEU A 191 6.19 -4.84 -10.42
N TRP A 192 6.84 -5.89 -10.93
CA TRP A 192 8.04 -5.78 -11.77
C TRP A 192 7.77 -5.31 -13.20
N LEU A 193 6.53 -5.46 -13.70
CA LEU A 193 6.15 -5.04 -15.06
C LEU A 193 5.78 -3.54 -15.15
N VAL A 194 5.63 -2.86 -14.02
CA VAL A 194 5.21 -1.45 -13.90
C VAL A 194 6.40 -0.54 -13.64
#